data_AF-A0A7S1IX05-F1
#
_entry.id   AF-A0A7S1IX05-F1
#
_cell.length_a   1.000
_cell.length_b   1.000
_cell.length_c   1.000
_cell.angle_alpha   90.00
_cell.angle_beta   90.00
_cell.angle_gamma   90.00
#
_symmetry.space_group_name_H-M   'P 1'
#
loop_
_entity.id
_entity.type
_entity.pdbx_description
1 polymer ?
#
loop_
_entity_poly.entity_id
_entity_poly.type
_entity_poly.pdbx_seq_one_letter_code
_entity_poly.pdbx_strand_id
1 'polypeptide(L)'
;GERVEALRRWLRRGEPPVFWLSGLFYPHGFMTGVLQDYARQWHVPVDRLGLAFTVLDADPDEIAQGPEVGVYVHGLFMDSFDWDPGRQTMVDARPGQPHTPLPVLHIRPKEDHQSPPGHYQCPLYKTV
;
A
#
# COMPACT_ATOMS: atom_id res chain seq x y z
N GLY A 1 20.09 0.06 -11.93
CA GLY A 1 19.35 0.84 -10.92
C GLY A 1 18.35 -0.07 -10.24
N GLU A 2 18.14 0.13 -8.94
CA GLU A 2 17.32 -0.73 -8.08
C GLU A 2 15.90 -0.96 -8.64
N ARG A 3 15.23 0.09 -9.13
CA ARG A 3 13.92 -0.01 -9.82
C ARG A 3 13.91 -0.99 -10.98
N VAL A 4 14.93 -0.94 -11.83
CA VAL A 4 15.02 -1.81 -13.02
C VAL A 4 15.20 -3.26 -12.59
N GLU A 5 15.94 -3.50 -11.51
CA GLU A 5 16.13 -4.86 -11.01
C GLU A 5 14.87 -5.41 -10.33
N ALA A 6 14.15 -4.59 -9.57
CA ALA A 6 12.85 -4.95 -9.01
C ALA A 6 11.85 -5.35 -10.10
N LEU A 7 11.71 -4.53 -11.16
CA LEU A 7 10.84 -4.85 -12.30
C LEU A 7 11.29 -6.09 -13.07
N ARG A 8 12.60 -6.26 -13.30
CA ARG A 8 13.14 -7.47 -13.94
C ARG A 8 12.89 -8.72 -13.11
N ARG A 9 12.98 -8.62 -11.78
CA ARG A 9 12.66 -9.73 -10.88
C ARG A 9 11.19 -10.11 -11.00
N TRP A 10 10.29 -9.13 -10.94
CA TRP A 10 8.84 -9.36 -11.14
C TRP A 10 8.59 -10.04 -12.49
N LEU A 11 9.13 -9.50 -13.59
CA LEU A 11 8.97 -10.07 -14.93
C LEU A 11 9.45 -11.53 -15.04
N ARG A 12 10.52 -11.91 -14.33
CA ARG A 12 11.11 -13.26 -14.42
C ARG A 12 10.54 -14.27 -13.43
N ARG A 13 10.11 -13.81 -12.25
CA ARG A 13 9.73 -14.68 -11.12
C ARG A 13 8.24 -14.63 -10.79
N GLY A 14 7.46 -13.79 -11.47
CA GLY A 14 6.08 -13.52 -11.13
C GLY A 14 5.96 -12.43 -10.06
N GLU A 15 4.73 -12.19 -9.64
CA GLU A 15 4.38 -11.13 -8.69
C GLU A 15 5.12 -11.29 -7.35
N PRO A 16 5.74 -10.22 -6.83
CA PRO A 16 6.32 -10.25 -5.50
C PRO A 16 5.21 -10.32 -4.43
N PRO A 17 5.49 -10.91 -3.25
CA PRO A 17 4.52 -10.93 -2.15
C PRO A 17 4.22 -9.53 -1.60
N VAL A 18 5.19 -8.61 -1.69
CA VAL A 18 5.05 -7.19 -1.32
C VAL A 18 5.61 -6.33 -2.45
N PHE A 19 4.83 -5.38 -2.94
CA PHE A 19 5.22 -4.50 -4.04
C PHE A 19 5.93 -3.23 -3.53
N TRP A 20 7.04 -2.84 -4.16
CA TRP A 20 7.71 -1.58 -3.88
C TRP A 20 7.00 -0.41 -4.57
N LEU A 21 6.07 0.26 -3.87
CA LEU A 21 5.16 1.24 -4.47
C LEU A 21 5.89 2.51 -4.93
N SER A 22 6.81 3.03 -4.12
CA SER A 22 7.63 4.21 -4.49
C SER A 22 8.64 3.90 -5.60
N GLY A 23 8.94 2.63 -5.83
CA GLY A 23 9.69 2.17 -7.00
C GLY A 23 8.91 2.29 -8.31
N LEU A 24 7.58 2.40 -8.28
CA LEU A 24 6.77 2.49 -9.50
C LEU A 24 6.81 3.90 -10.10
N PHE A 25 6.90 3.96 -11.43
CA PHE A 25 6.84 5.25 -12.13
C PHE A 25 5.46 5.90 -12.03
N TYR A 26 4.40 5.09 -12.10
CA TYR A 26 3.00 5.52 -12.06
C TYR A 26 2.16 4.67 -11.08
N PRO A 27 2.25 4.95 -9.75
CA PRO A 27 1.52 4.23 -8.71
C PRO A 27 -0.01 4.25 -8.88
N HIS A 28 -0.56 5.33 -9.44
CA HIS A 28 -2.00 5.44 -9.69
C HIS A 28 -2.50 4.35 -10.64
N GLY A 29 -1.80 4.10 -11.76
CA GLY A 29 -2.17 3.04 -12.69
C GLY A 29 -2.05 1.64 -12.08
N PHE A 30 -1.12 1.44 -11.15
CA PHE A 30 -1.05 0.20 -10.38
C PHE A 30 -2.31 0.02 -9.51
N MET A 31 -2.72 1.05 -8.76
CA MET A 31 -3.96 1.00 -7.96
C MET A 31 -5.20 0.76 -8.81
N THR A 32 -5.29 1.40 -9.99
CA THR A 32 -6.37 1.12 -10.96
C THR A 32 -6.34 -0.34 -11.43
N GLY A 33 -5.15 -0.89 -11.69
CA GLY A 33 -4.97 -2.29 -12.04
C GLY A 33 -5.50 -3.24 -10.97
N VAL A 34 -5.20 -2.97 -9.69
CA VAL A 34 -5.70 -3.75 -8.55
C VAL A 34 -7.23 -3.74 -8.49
N LEU A 35 -7.87 -2.59 -8.73
CA LEU A 35 -9.33 -2.49 -8.79
C LEU A 35 -9.91 -3.28 -9.98
N GLN A 36 -9.29 -3.18 -11.15
CA GLN A 36 -9.73 -3.88 -12.36
C GLN A 36 -9.59 -5.39 -12.23
N ASP A 37 -8.51 -5.87 -11.61
CA ASP A 37 -8.28 -7.29 -11.37
C ASP A 37 -9.36 -7.87 -10.45
N TYR A 38 -9.63 -7.19 -9.32
CA TYR A 38 -10.71 -7.57 -8.41
C TYR A 38 -12.08 -7.52 -9.09
N ALA A 39 -12.39 -6.45 -9.84
CA ALA A 39 -13.65 -6.33 -10.57
C ALA A 39 -13.88 -7.53 -11.52
N ARG A 40 -12.84 -7.99 -12.21
CA ARG A 40 -12.90 -9.16 -13.10
C ARG A 40 -13.07 -10.46 -12.33
N GLN A 41 -12.32 -10.66 -11.25
CA GLN A 41 -12.37 -11.87 -10.44
C GLN A 41 -13.75 -12.06 -9.78
N TRP A 42 -14.32 -10.98 -9.26
CA TRP A 42 -15.55 -11.01 -8.45
C TRP A 42 -16.80 -10.59 -9.22
N HIS A 43 -16.69 -10.25 -10.52
CA HIS A 43 -17.78 -9.81 -11.38
C HIS A 43 -18.53 -8.57 -10.84
N VAL A 44 -17.77 -7.63 -10.27
CA VAL A 44 -18.28 -6.40 -9.67
C VAL A 44 -17.96 -5.21 -10.58
N PRO A 45 -18.89 -4.25 -10.78
CA PRO A 45 -18.59 -3.02 -11.49
C PRO A 45 -17.49 -2.18 -10.80
N VAL A 46 -16.46 -1.77 -11.56
CA VAL A 46 -15.29 -1.06 -11.00
C VAL A 46 -15.65 0.29 -10.36
N ASP A 47 -16.74 0.92 -10.82
CA ASP A 47 -17.27 2.18 -10.30
C ASP A 47 -17.87 2.06 -8.89
N ARG A 48 -18.17 0.83 -8.43
CA ARG A 48 -18.59 0.54 -7.05
C ARG A 48 -17.43 0.23 -6.11
N LEU A 49 -16.20 0.16 -6.62
CA LEU A 49 -15.04 -0.22 -5.84
C LEU A 49 -14.30 1.00 -5.30
N GLY A 50 -13.99 0.96 -4.01
CA GLY A 50 -13.00 1.81 -3.38
C GLY A 50 -11.80 1.00 -2.89
N LEU A 51 -10.82 1.70 -2.32
CA LEU A 51 -9.65 1.08 -1.69
C LEU A 51 -9.74 1.25 -0.18
N ALA A 52 -9.62 0.14 0.54
CA ALA A 52 -9.40 0.12 1.98
C ALA A 52 -7.92 -0.12 2.26
N PHE A 53 -7.41 0.52 3.32
CA PHE A 53 -6.01 0.50 3.70
C PHE A 53 -5.86 -0.05 5.11
N THR A 54 -4.87 -0.90 5.33
CA THR A 54 -4.54 -1.43 6.66
C THR A 54 -3.04 -1.54 6.80
N VAL A 55 -2.47 -0.93 7.82
CA VAL A 55 -1.04 -1.05 8.11
C VAL A 55 -0.79 -2.42 8.75
N LEU A 56 0.26 -3.10 8.31
CA LEU A 56 0.74 -4.37 8.84
C LEU A 56 2.05 -4.11 9.55
N ASP A 57 2.11 -4.47 10.83
CA ASP A 57 3.30 -4.37 11.66
C ASP A 57 4.28 -5.52 11.33
N ALA A 58 4.78 -5.53 10.10
CA ALA A 58 5.66 -6.56 9.55
C ALA A 58 6.73 -5.95 8.64
N ASP A 59 7.92 -6.56 8.62
CA ASP A 59 8.95 -6.23 7.65
C ASP A 59 8.59 -6.83 6.28
N PRO A 60 8.69 -6.07 5.16
CA PRO A 60 8.41 -6.60 3.82
C PRO A 60 9.22 -7.86 3.46
N ASP A 61 10.45 -8.01 3.97
CA ASP A 61 11.30 -9.17 3.68
C ASP A 61 10.88 -10.44 4.45
N GLU A 62 10.06 -10.29 5.51
CA GLU A 62 9.52 -11.40 6.29
C GLU A 62 8.23 -11.99 5.68
N ILE A 63 7.61 -11.28 4.72
CA ILE A 63 6.35 -11.70 4.10
C ILE A 63 6.62 -12.60 2.89
N ALA A 64 6.41 -13.90 3.06
CA ALA A 64 6.65 -14.89 2.02
C ALA A 64 5.54 -15.00 0.96
N GLN A 65 4.31 -14.57 1.28
CA GLN A 65 3.14 -14.71 0.43
C GLN A 65 2.30 -13.42 0.42
N GLY A 66 1.75 -13.08 -0.74
CA GLY A 66 0.81 -11.97 -0.88
C GLY A 66 -0.55 -12.28 -0.24
N PRO A 67 -1.45 -11.28 -0.12
CA PRO A 67 -2.78 -11.49 0.45
C PRO A 67 -3.66 -12.31 -0.51
N GLU A 68 -4.69 -12.96 0.04
CA GLU A 68 -5.74 -13.60 -0.78
C GLU A 68 -6.51 -12.57 -1.63
N VAL A 69 -6.64 -11.33 -1.14
CA VAL A 69 -7.34 -10.24 -1.82
C VAL A 69 -6.55 -8.93 -1.67
N GLY A 70 -6.33 -8.26 -2.80
CA GLY A 70 -5.62 -6.99 -2.86
C GLY A 70 -4.11 -7.18 -2.97
N VAL A 71 -3.33 -6.24 -2.43
CA VAL A 71 -1.87 -6.25 -2.53
C VAL A 71 -1.23 -5.71 -1.25
N TYR A 72 -0.05 -6.24 -0.90
CA TYR A 72 0.81 -5.62 0.09
C TYR A 72 1.80 -4.69 -0.61
N VAL A 73 2.05 -3.52 -0.02
CA VAL A 73 3.00 -2.55 -0.56
C VAL A 73 3.94 -2.02 0.51
N HIS A 74 5.13 -1.61 0.09
CA HIS A 74 6.13 -0.96 0.96
C HIS A 74 6.80 0.23 0.26
N GLY A 75 7.67 0.93 1.01
CA GLY A 75 8.44 2.06 0.53
C GLY A 75 7.70 3.40 0.61
N LEU A 76 6.71 3.48 1.50
CA LEU A 76 5.99 4.71 1.82
C LEU A 76 6.61 5.36 3.07
N PHE A 77 6.47 6.68 3.18
CA PHE A 77 6.94 7.45 4.32
C PHE A 77 5.81 8.34 4.83
N MET A 78 5.76 8.53 6.14
CA MET A 78 4.87 9.48 6.80
C MET A 78 5.60 10.81 6.96
N ASP A 79 4.90 11.92 6.74
CA ASP A 79 5.43 13.27 6.95
C ASP A 79 4.83 13.88 8.21
N SER A 80 5.69 14.28 9.15
CA SER A 80 5.34 14.85 10.46
C SER A 80 4.56 13.94 11.41
N PHE A 81 4.40 12.66 11.06
CA PHE A 81 3.78 11.63 11.88
C PHE A 81 4.68 10.38 11.96
N ASP A 82 4.39 9.51 12.93
CA ASP A 82 4.98 8.17 13.10
C ASP A 82 3.84 7.15 13.26
N TRP A 83 4.15 5.87 13.06
CA TRP A 83 3.22 4.78 13.29
C TRP A 83 3.55 4.10 14.62
N ASP A 84 2.57 4.02 15.53
CA ASP A 84 2.70 3.26 16.78
C ASP A 84 2.16 1.83 16.58
N PRO A 85 3.03 0.81 16.46
CA PRO A 85 2.59 -0.58 16.25
C PRO A 85 1.87 -1.16 17.48
N GLY A 86 2.15 -0.65 18.68
CA GLY A 86 1.50 -1.12 19.91
C GLY A 86 0.05 -0.65 20.03
N ARG A 87 -0.26 0.54 19.47
CA ARG A 87 -1.60 1.13 19.47
C ARG A 87 -2.32 1.01 18.12
N GLN A 88 -1.59 0.62 17.07
CA GLN A 88 -2.06 0.60 15.68
C GLN A 88 -2.69 1.92 15.26
N THR A 89 -1.99 3.02 15.54
CA THR A 89 -2.46 4.38 15.24
C THR A 89 -1.32 5.28 14.82
N MET A 90 -1.66 6.34 14.09
CA MET A 90 -0.75 7.46 13.85
C MET A 90 -0.51 8.23 15.14
N VAL A 91 0.73 8.64 15.36
CA VAL A 91 1.17 9.52 16.45
C VAL A 91 2.04 10.63 15.89
N ASP A 92 2.30 11.67 16.68
CA ASP A 92 3.21 12.74 16.28
C ASP A 92 4.62 12.20 16.04
N ALA A 93 5.29 12.75 15.02
CA ALA A 93 6.68 12.41 14.76
C ALA A 93 7.59 12.73 15.95
N ARG A 94 8.62 11.90 16.14
CA ARG A 94 9.63 12.12 17.17
C ARG A 94 10.47 13.36 16.82
N PRO A 95 10.95 14.14 17.82
CA PRO A 95 11.80 15.29 17.55
C PRO A 95 13.01 14.93 16.67
N GLY A 96 13.19 15.65 15.57
CA GLY A 96 14.27 15.42 14.60
C GLY A 96 14.03 14.32 13.57
N GLN A 97 12.85 13.70 13.54
CA GLN A 97 12.49 12.65 12.58
C GLN A 97 11.20 13.02 11.81
N PRO A 98 11.24 14.04 10.93
CA PRO A 98 10.04 14.50 10.22
C PRO A 98 9.52 13.49 9.19
N HIS A 99 10.37 12.56 8.75
CA HIS A 99 9.98 11.50 7.82
C HIS A 99 10.29 10.15 8.45
N THR A 100 9.25 9.35 8.64
CA THR A 100 9.35 7.99 9.19
C THR A 100 8.86 6.99 8.14
N PRO A 101 9.45 5.79 8.05
CA PRO A 101 8.95 4.76 7.15
C PRO A 101 7.57 4.28 7.63
N LEU A 102 6.60 4.24 6.72
CA LEU A 102 5.34 3.54 6.97
C LEU A 102 5.61 2.04 6.83
N PRO A 103 5.14 1.19 7.77
CA PRO A 103 5.21 -0.26 7.62
C PRO A 103 4.46 -0.74 6.37
N VAL A 104 4.49 -2.05 6.13
CA VAL A 104 3.79 -2.65 5.00
C VAL A 104 2.31 -2.25 5.03
N LEU A 105 1.81 -1.77 3.90
CA LEU A 105 0.42 -1.35 3.76
C LEU A 105 -0.33 -2.40 2.94
N HIS A 106 -1.39 -2.97 3.51
CA HIS A 106 -2.36 -3.76 2.77
C HIS A 106 -3.36 -2.84 2.09
N ILE A 107 -3.37 -2.88 0.76
CA ILE A 107 -4.34 -2.18 -0.09
C ILE A 107 -5.34 -3.22 -0.58
N ARG A 108 -6.61 -3.08 -0.21
CA ARG A 108 -7.66 -4.03 -0.56
C ARG A 108 -8.83 -3.33 -1.25
N PRO A 109 -9.27 -3.79 -2.44
CA PRO A 109 -10.53 -3.38 -3.04
C PRO A 109 -11.71 -3.68 -2.12
N LYS A 110 -12.67 -2.76 -2.05
CA LYS A 110 -13.88 -2.92 -1.25
C LYS A 110 -15.06 -2.25 -1.95
N GLU A 111 -16.13 -3.01 -2.14
CA GLU A 111 -17.41 -2.50 -2.64
C GLU A 111 -18.01 -1.47 -1.69
N ASP A 112 -18.55 -0.39 -2.26
CA ASP A 112 -19.24 0.69 -1.56
C ASP A 112 -18.45 1.19 -0.33
N HIS A 113 -17.13 1.30 -0.48
CA HIS A 113 -16.25 1.66 0.62
C HIS A 113 -16.58 3.04 1.17
N GLN A 114 -16.98 3.07 2.43
CA GLN A 114 -17.07 4.29 3.24
C GLN A 114 -15.99 4.24 4.32
N SER A 115 -15.28 5.35 4.50
CA SER A 115 -14.33 5.49 5.61
C SER A 115 -15.12 5.45 6.93
N PRO A 116 -14.73 4.61 7.90
CA PRO A 116 -15.40 4.59 9.20
C PRO A 116 -15.27 5.96 9.91
N PRO A 117 -16.24 6.34 10.75
CA PRO A 117 -16.14 7.55 11.57
C PRO A 117 -14.86 7.54 12.41
N GLY A 118 -14.16 8.68 12.47
CA GLY A 118 -12.90 8.81 13.21
C GLY A 118 -11.65 8.37 12.45
N HIS A 119 -11.78 7.80 11.25
CA HIS A 119 -10.63 7.54 10.38
C HIS A 119 -10.21 8.81 9.64
N TYR A 120 -8.91 9.11 9.70
CA TYR A 120 -8.32 10.20 8.95
C TYR A 120 -8.17 9.81 7.47
N GLN A 121 -8.64 10.68 6.57
CA GLN A 121 -8.37 10.55 5.14
C GLN A 121 -6.96 11.07 4.85
N CYS A 122 -5.97 10.18 4.99
CA CYS A 122 -4.57 10.51 4.77
C CYS A 122 -4.27 10.63 3.27
N PRO A 123 -3.86 11.82 2.77
CA PRO A 123 -3.46 11.95 1.39
C PRO A 123 -2.09 11.31 1.14
N LEU A 124 -1.95 10.57 0.04
CA LEU A 124 -0.67 10.04 -0.43
C LEU A 124 -0.10 10.92 -1.54
N TYR A 125 1.13 11.40 -1.36
CA TYR A 125 1.82 12.23 -2.33
C TYR A 125 3.02 11.53 -2.95
N LYS A 126 3.30 11.84 -4.22
CA LYS A 126 4.56 11.49 -4.86
C LYS A 126 5.51 12.68 -4.73
N THR A 127 6.62 12.49 -4.04
CA THR A 127 7.72 13.45 -4.01
C THR A 127 8.67 13.19 -5.19
N VAL A 128 9.30 14.26 -5.69
CA VAL A 128 10.19 14.24 -6.87
C VAL A 128 11.63 13.97 -6.51
#